data_AF-A0A699T5A4-F1
#
_entry.id   AF-A0A699T5A4-F1
#
_cell.length_a   1.000
_cell.length_b   1.000
_cell.length_c   1.000
_cell.angle_alpha   90.00
_cell.angle_beta   90.00
_cell.angle_gamma   90.00
#
_symmetry.space_group_name_H-M   'P 1'
#
loop_
_entity.id
_entity.type
_entity.pdbx_description
1 polymer ?
#
loop_
_entity_poly.entity_id
_entity_poly.type
_entity_poly.pdbx_seq_one_letter_code
_entity_poly.pdbx_strand_id
1 'polypeptide(L)'
;MKPPYDLTAGILKSVSSISEKLGEINARYLLKQSPKLRKQNQIRTIHASLQIEGNTLTEAQITALIENEPVIGPQKDIREVLNAIAVYQQLAAN
;
A
#
# COMPACT_ATOMS: atom_id res chain seq x y z
N MET A 1 2.86 21.68 -20.00
CA MET A 1 2.05 20.77 -20.84
C MET A 1 0.80 20.39 -20.07
N LYS A 2 -0.38 20.43 -20.69
CA LYS A 2 -1.61 19.92 -20.08
C LYS A 2 -1.73 18.44 -20.43
N PRO A 3 -1.74 17.51 -19.47
CA PRO A 3 -1.93 16.11 -19.80
C PRO A 3 -3.31 15.93 -20.47
N PRO A 4 -3.42 15.13 -21.54
CA PRO A 4 -4.66 14.97 -22.28
C PRO A 4 -5.60 14.03 -21.53
N TYR A 5 -6.41 14.58 -20.61
CA TYR A 5 -7.46 13.83 -19.92
C TYR A 5 -8.81 14.08 -20.58
N ASP A 6 -9.38 13.04 -21.19
CA ASP A 6 -10.74 13.05 -21.72
C ASP A 6 -11.64 12.12 -20.90
N LEU A 7 -12.79 12.64 -20.49
CA LEU A 7 -13.78 11.87 -19.74
C LEU A 7 -14.53 10.94 -20.68
N THR A 8 -14.63 9.66 -20.32
CA THR A 8 -15.39 8.65 -21.07
C THR A 8 -16.50 8.07 -20.20
N ALA A 9 -17.52 7.48 -20.84
CA ALA A 9 -18.57 6.74 -20.14
C ALA A 9 -18.00 5.59 -19.29
N GLY A 10 -16.90 4.97 -19.72
CA GLY A 10 -16.19 3.93 -18.98
C GLY A 10 -15.58 4.46 -17.68
N ILE A 11 -14.94 5.64 -17.73
CA ILE A 11 -14.40 6.31 -16.54
C ILE A 11 -15.53 6.63 -15.56
N LEU A 12 -16.63 7.23 -16.03
CA LEU A 12 -17.79 7.55 -15.19
C LEU A 12 -18.40 6.31 -14.52
N LYS A 13 -18.52 5.21 -15.26
CA LYS A 13 -19.01 3.93 -14.73
C LYS A 13 -18.08 3.39 -13.63
N SER A 14 -16.76 3.44 -13.84
CA SER A 14 -15.78 3.02 -12.84
C SER A 14 -15.81 3.88 -11.58
N VAL A 15 -15.89 5.21 -11.74
CA VAL A 15 -16.00 6.15 -10.60
C VAL A 15 -17.26 5.88 -9.78
N SER A 16 -18.40 5.67 -10.45
CA SER A 16 -19.67 5.37 -9.78
C SER A 16 -19.59 4.06 -8.97
N SER A 17 -19.05 3.00 -9.59
CA SER A 17 -18.85 1.70 -8.95
C SER A 17 -17.89 1.76 -7.75
N ILE A 18 -16.78 2.50 -7.88
CA ILE A 18 -15.83 2.70 -6.77
C ILE A 18 -16.51 3.45 -5.62
N SER A 19 -17.29 4.48 -5.93
CA SER A 19 -17.98 5.31 -4.92
C SER A 19 -19.02 4.51 -4.13
N GLU A 20 -19.80 3.66 -4.81
CA GLU A 20 -20.77 2.76 -4.18
C GLU A 20 -20.08 1.79 -3.22
N LYS A 21 -19.02 1.11 -3.69
CA LYS A 21 -18.23 0.17 -2.87
C LYS A 21 -17.59 0.85 -1.66
N LEU A 22 -17.08 2.08 -1.84
CA LEU A 22 -16.53 2.86 -0.75
C LEU A 22 -17.61 3.22 0.28
N GLY A 23 -18.81 3.57 -0.19
CA GLY A 23 -19.98 3.81 0.66
C GLY A 23 -20.36 2.58 1.49
N GLU A 24 -20.44 1.40 0.88
CA GLU A 24 -20.70 0.13 1.57
C GLU A 24 -19.66 -0.17 2.67
N ILE A 25 -18.38 0.04 2.35
CA ILE A 25 -17.28 -0.14 3.31
C ILE A 25 -17.42 0.85 4.46
N ASN A 26 -17.60 2.15 4.17
CA ASN A 26 -17.72 3.17 5.21
C ASN A 26 -18.92 2.94 6.15
N ALA A 27 -20.06 2.49 5.60
CA ALA A 27 -21.23 2.14 6.40
C ALA A 27 -20.99 0.92 7.30
N ARG A 28 -20.20 -0.07 6.85
CA ARG A 28 -19.87 -1.28 7.62
C ARG A 28 -18.76 -1.05 8.65
N TYR A 29 -17.80 -0.17 8.37
CA TYR A 29 -16.63 0.12 9.21
C TYR A 29 -16.75 1.47 9.94
N LEU A 30 -17.93 1.75 10.52
CA LEU A 30 -18.17 2.91 11.40
C LEU A 30 -17.21 2.96 12.61
N LEU A 31 -16.61 1.82 12.96
CA LEU A 31 -15.52 1.71 13.92
C LEU A 31 -14.17 1.73 13.19
N LYS A 32 -13.24 2.59 13.67
CA LYS A 32 -11.86 2.71 13.14
C LYS A 32 -11.28 1.32 12.84
N GLN A 33 -10.71 1.14 11.64
CA GLN A 33 -10.02 -0.08 11.26
C GLN A 33 -9.00 -0.49 12.33
N SER A 34 -8.95 -1.78 12.66
CA SER A 34 -8.02 -2.27 13.67
C SER A 34 -6.56 -1.98 13.26
N PRO A 35 -5.67 -1.62 14.21
CA PRO A 35 -4.24 -1.43 13.92
C PRO A 35 -3.59 -2.62 13.19
N LYS A 36 -4.07 -3.84 13.48
CA LYS A 36 -3.64 -5.08 12.81
C LYS A 36 -3.94 -5.06 11.31
N LEU A 37 -5.15 -4.65 10.92
CA LEU A 37 -5.53 -4.59 9.50
C LEU A 37 -4.72 -3.51 8.75
N ARG A 38 -4.47 -2.37 9.39
CA ARG A 38 -3.61 -1.32 8.81
C ARG A 38 -2.20 -1.81 8.56
N LYS A 39 -1.59 -2.49 9.55
CA LYS A 39 -0.25 -3.06 9.43
C LYS A 39 -0.18 -4.09 8.29
N GLN A 40 -1.18 -4.97 8.20
CA GLN A 40 -1.25 -5.97 7.13
C GLN A 40 -1.39 -5.34 5.74
N ASN A 41 -2.23 -4.30 5.60
CA ASN A 41 -2.37 -3.59 4.34
C ASN A 41 -1.07 -2.88 3.95
N GLN A 42 -0.37 -2.27 4.91
CA GLN A 42 0.93 -1.63 4.68
C GLN A 42 1.98 -2.63 4.18
N ILE A 43 2.08 -3.81 4.80
CA ILE A 43 2.98 -4.89 4.36
C ILE A 43 2.71 -5.25 2.90
N ARG A 44 1.44 -5.50 2.56
CA ARG A 44 1.03 -5.87 1.19
C ARG A 44 1.31 -4.77 0.18
N THR A 45 1.07 -3.51 0.55
CA THR A 45 1.37 -2.36 -0.32
C THR A 45 2.86 -2.26 -0.60
N ILE A 46 3.71 -2.32 0.42
CA ILE A 46 5.17 -2.24 0.25
C ILE A 46 5.68 -3.40 -0.60
N HIS A 47 5.23 -4.63 -0.30
CA HIS A 47 5.59 -5.82 -1.06
C HIS A 47 5.21 -5.71 -2.52
N ALA A 48 3.93 -5.45 -2.82
CA ALA A 48 3.44 -5.39 -4.20
C ALA A 48 4.11 -4.27 -5.01
N SER A 49 4.33 -3.09 -4.41
CA SER A 49 4.99 -1.98 -5.10
C SER A 49 6.45 -2.30 -5.44
N LEU A 50 7.23 -2.81 -4.48
CA LEU A 50 8.63 -3.09 -4.71
C LEU A 50 8.85 -4.33 -5.59
N GLN A 51 7.94 -5.31 -5.52
CA GLN A 51 7.97 -6.49 -6.38
C GLN A 51 7.81 -6.13 -7.86
N ILE A 52 6.99 -5.12 -8.20
CA ILE A 52 6.87 -4.60 -9.58
C ILE A 52 8.21 -4.05 -10.09
N GLU A 53 9.00 -3.46 -9.19
CA GLU A 53 10.34 -2.92 -9.49
C GLU A 53 11.46 -3.97 -9.37
N GLY A 54 11.10 -5.25 -9.17
CA GLY A 54 12.04 -6.37 -9.16
C GLY A 54 12.66 -6.69 -7.79
N ASN A 55 12.13 -6.13 -6.69
CA ASN A 55 12.55 -6.51 -5.34
C ASN A 55 12.17 -7.97 -5.05
N THR A 56 13.09 -8.69 -4.40
CA THR A 56 12.99 -10.14 -4.20
C THR A 56 12.54 -10.55 -2.80
N LEU A 57 12.36 -9.59 -1.87
CA LEU A 57 11.96 -9.89 -0.50
C LEU A 57 10.49 -10.32 -0.43
N THR A 58 10.25 -11.39 0.32
CA THR A 58 8.91 -11.93 0.58
C THR A 58 8.11 -11.07 1.56
N GLU A 59 6.79 -11.21 1.56
CA GLU A 59 5.93 -10.58 2.59
C GLU A 59 6.39 -10.91 4.02
N ALA A 60 6.87 -12.14 4.28
CA ALA A 60 7.37 -12.54 5.59
C ALA A 60 8.64 -11.77 5.98
N GLN A 61 9.58 -11.59 5.04
CA GLN A 61 10.79 -10.79 5.26
C GLN A 61 10.47 -9.30 5.45
N ILE A 62 9.51 -8.75 4.71
CA ILE A 62 9.05 -7.37 4.91
C ILE A 62 8.38 -7.22 6.27
N THR A 63 7.60 -8.22 6.70
CA THR A 63 7.00 -8.25 8.04
C THR A 63 8.08 -8.23 9.11
N ALA A 64 9.10 -9.09 9.00
CA ALA A 64 10.24 -9.12 9.91
C ALA A 64 10.97 -7.76 9.98
N LEU A 65 11.20 -7.09 8.84
CA LEU A 65 11.79 -5.75 8.82
C LEU A 65 10.95 -4.70 9.55
N ILE A 66 9.61 -4.77 9.45
CA ILE A 66 8.70 -3.88 10.19
C ILE A 66 8.73 -4.16 11.70
N GLU A 67 8.92 -5.43 12.10
CA GLU A 67 9.07 -5.83 13.51
C GLU A 67 10.49 -5.60 14.06
N ASN A 68 11.41 -5.04 13.25
CA ASN A 68 12.84 -4.89 13.57
C ASN A 68 13.58 -6.21 13.80
N GLU A 69 13.11 -7.29 13.19
CA GLU A 69 13.78 -8.59 13.18
C GLU A 69 14.85 -8.65 12.07
N PRO A 70 15.95 -9.39 12.27
CA PRO A 70 17.01 -9.53 11.29
C PRO A 70 16.53 -10.32 10.06
N VAL A 71 16.89 -9.85 8.87
CA VAL A 71 16.53 -10.48 7.59
C VAL A 71 17.77 -10.68 6.73
N ILE A 72 17.88 -11.87 6.14
CA ILE A 72 18.90 -12.20 5.15
C ILE A 72 18.32 -11.94 3.75
N GLY A 73 19.04 -11.17 2.94
CA GLY A 73 18.65 -10.83 1.58
C GLY A 73 19.63 -9.86 0.93
N PRO A 74 19.41 -9.48 -0.34
CA PRO A 74 20.23 -8.49 -1.01
C PRO A 74 20.20 -7.16 -0.25
N GLN A 75 21.37 -6.57 0.00
CA GLN A 75 21.48 -5.33 0.77
C GLN A 75 20.65 -4.19 0.16
N LYS A 76 20.59 -4.13 -1.18
CA LYS A 76 19.79 -3.15 -1.92
C LYS A 76 18.30 -3.32 -1.62
N ASP A 77 17.78 -4.54 -1.76
CA ASP A 77 16.36 -4.84 -1.56
C ASP A 77 15.91 -4.55 -0.13
N ILE A 78 16.75 -4.89 0.86
CA ILE A 78 16.52 -4.55 2.28
C ILE A 78 16.45 -3.03 2.45
N ARG A 79 17.37 -2.29 1.85
CA ARG A 79 17.41 -0.83 1.93
C ARG A 79 16.18 -0.18 1.30
N GLU A 80 15.71 -0.69 0.17
CA GLU A 80 14.48 -0.23 -0.49
C GLU A 80 13.25 -0.41 0.40
N VAL A 81 13.10 -1.59 1.01
CA VAL A 81 11.99 -1.86 1.95
C VAL A 81 12.05 -0.92 3.15
N LEU A 82 13.23 -0.75 3.78
CA LEU A 82 13.38 0.15 4.92
C LEU A 82 13.06 1.61 4.55
N ASN A 83 13.49 2.06 3.37
CA ASN A 83 13.16 3.39 2.87
C ASN A 83 11.64 3.52 2.62
N ALA A 84 11.01 2.52 2.01
CA ALA A 84 9.57 2.52 1.77
C ALA A 84 8.79 2.59 3.10
N ILE A 85 9.17 1.79 4.10
CA ILE A 85 8.57 1.84 5.44
C ILE A 85 8.64 3.27 6.02
N ALA A 86 9.82 3.90 5.96
CA ALA A 86 10.01 5.26 6.47
C ALA A 86 9.14 6.30 5.73
N VAL A 87 9.05 6.21 4.40
CA VAL A 87 8.22 7.12 3.59
C VAL A 87 6.74 6.96 3.91
N TYR A 88 6.22 5.73 3.98
CA TYR A 88 4.81 5.48 4.31
C TYR A 88 4.46 5.93 5.73
N GLN A 89 5.39 5.81 6.69
CA GLN A 89 5.20 6.34 8.04
C GLN A 89 5.09 7.86 8.05
N GLN A 90 5.90 8.56 7.26
CA GLN A 90 5.83 10.02 7.13
C GLN A 90 4.50 10.49 6.50
N LEU A 91 4.00 9.77 5.49
CA LEU A 91 2.72 10.08 4.84
C LEU A 91 1.51 9.89 5.76
N ALA A 92 1.58 8.93 6.69
CA ALA A 92 0.50 8.66 7.64
C ALA A 92 0.46 9.62 8.83
N ALA A 93 1.48 10.46 9.01
CA ALA A 93 1.60 11.43 10.11
C ALA A 93 0.97 12.81 9.79
N ASN A 94 0.54 13.02 8.55
CA ASN A 94 -0.21 14.19 8.08
C ASN A 94 -1.70 13.84 7.89
#